data_AF-A0A1Y0IFJ4-F1
#
_entry.id   AF-A0A1Y0IFJ4-F1
#
_cell.length_a   1.000
_cell.length_b   1.000
_cell.length_c   1.000
_cell.angle_alpha   90.00
_cell.angle_beta   90.00
_cell.angle_gamma   90.00
#
_symmetry.space_group_name_H-M   'P 1'
#
loop_
_entity.id
_entity.type
_entity.pdbx_description
1 polymer ?
#
loop_
_entity_poly.entity_id
_entity_poly.type
_entity_poly.pdbx_seq_one_letter_code
_entity_poly.pdbx_strand_id
1 'polypeptide(L)'
;MVEKLNTLLEDDVDQAVQGNQQALTRIVNSVSQDVFQMAMRFLWHPQDAEDATQEILIKIITNLSRFRGESRFQTWVYRIASNTLMTVKAKKAELQALSFDAFSEDLARDLSVSPEAIDPLPFDARLQDEVRIGCTLAMLLCLDRKHRLAYILGEIMELEHEEASDVLSISKVAYRKQLSRARSAIQNLMTSRCGLVEPRNPCRCNHRVSCAVERGHVDPENLIFASAGEQTATFPEVLETIRALDASRRAAALYQSHPDLFAGVNFSAWLRKLVSTTEQMVAANNLRFDDV
;
A
#
# COMPACT_ATOMS: atom_id res chain seq x y z
N MET A 1 -8.34 8.80 18.62
CA MET A 1 -7.70 10.00 18.03
C MET A 1 -8.23 10.26 16.62
N VAL A 2 -8.21 9.27 15.72
CA VAL A 2 -8.82 9.32 14.37
C VAL A 2 -10.30 9.74 14.39
N GLU A 3 -11.08 9.19 15.31
CA GLU A 3 -12.52 9.46 15.42
C GLU A 3 -12.87 10.89 15.89
N LYS A 4 -11.97 11.52 16.67
CA LYS A 4 -12.06 12.94 17.04
C LYS A 4 -11.65 13.87 15.89
N LEU A 5 -10.74 13.42 15.03
CA LEU A 5 -10.31 14.19 13.86
C LEU A 5 -11.41 14.22 12.79
N ASN A 6 -12.12 13.10 12.62
CA ASN A 6 -13.26 12.99 11.70
C ASN A 6 -14.44 13.88 12.10
N THR A 7 -14.78 13.94 13.39
CA THR A 7 -15.87 14.80 13.89
C THR A 7 -15.52 16.29 13.75
N LEU A 8 -14.26 16.69 14.00
CA LEU A 8 -13.81 18.06 13.77
C LEU A 8 -13.86 18.48 12.30
N LEU A 9 -13.60 17.54 11.39
CA LEU A 9 -13.70 17.77 9.95
C LEU A 9 -15.15 17.96 9.49
N GLU A 10 -16.09 17.18 10.03
CA GLU A 10 -17.52 17.31 9.70
C GLU A 10 -18.10 18.66 10.17
N ASP A 11 -17.74 19.11 11.39
CA ASP A 11 -18.12 20.43 11.89
C ASP A 11 -17.54 21.57 11.01
N ASP A 12 -16.29 21.40 10.54
CA ASP A 12 -15.66 22.35 9.63
C ASP A 12 -16.39 22.42 8.28
N VAL A 13 -16.93 21.28 7.79
CA VAL A 13 -17.71 21.25 6.54
C VAL A 13 -18.97 22.12 6.67
N ASP A 14 -19.73 21.97 7.74
CA ASP A 14 -20.95 22.75 7.96
C ASP A 14 -20.66 24.26 8.03
N GLN A 15 -19.60 24.64 8.73
CA GLN A 15 -19.17 26.04 8.81
C GLN A 15 -18.70 26.58 7.46
N ALA A 16 -17.94 25.78 6.70
CA ALA A 16 -17.44 26.17 5.39
C ALA A 16 -18.59 26.39 4.39
N VAL A 17 -19.63 25.54 4.42
CA VAL A 17 -20.83 25.70 3.59
C VAL A 17 -21.59 26.98 3.94
N GLN A 18 -21.54 27.42 5.20
CA GLN A 18 -22.11 28.70 5.66
C GLN A 18 -21.22 29.92 5.33
N GLY A 19 -20.09 29.73 4.64
CA GLY A 19 -19.20 30.80 4.21
C GLY A 19 -18.03 31.09 5.15
N ASN A 20 -17.75 30.25 6.14
CA ASN A 20 -16.58 30.41 7.00
C ASN A 20 -15.28 30.06 6.24
N GLN A 21 -14.51 31.09 5.89
CA GLN A 21 -13.26 30.96 5.16
C GLN A 21 -12.17 30.19 5.93
N GLN A 22 -12.13 30.29 7.26
CA GLN A 22 -11.14 29.57 8.07
C GLN A 22 -11.45 28.08 8.10
N ALA A 23 -12.72 27.71 8.21
CA ALA A 23 -13.15 26.31 8.15
C ALA A 23 -12.82 25.71 6.78
N LEU A 24 -13.13 26.43 5.69
CA LEU A 24 -12.75 26.01 4.34
C LEU A 24 -11.24 25.82 4.19
N THR A 25 -10.44 26.74 4.74
CA THR A 25 -8.97 26.64 4.71
C THR A 25 -8.46 25.40 5.43
N ARG A 26 -9.03 25.07 6.61
CA ARG A 26 -8.69 23.85 7.34
C ARG A 26 -9.03 22.59 6.56
N ILE A 27 -10.21 22.55 5.94
CA ILE A 27 -10.63 21.43 5.08
C ILE A 27 -9.64 21.24 3.93
N VAL A 28 -9.37 22.30 3.16
CA VAL A 28 -8.45 22.23 2.02
C VAL A 28 -7.08 21.75 2.47
N ASN A 29 -6.50 22.36 3.51
CA ASN A 29 -5.20 21.97 4.03
C ASN A 29 -5.16 20.50 4.51
N SER A 30 -6.25 20.00 5.08
CA SER A 30 -6.33 18.62 5.57
C SER A 30 -6.28 17.57 4.47
N VAL A 31 -6.70 17.92 3.23
CA VAL A 31 -6.82 16.96 2.12
C VAL A 31 -5.81 17.18 1.00
N SER A 32 -5.22 18.39 0.90
CA SER A 32 -4.29 18.75 -0.18
C SER A 32 -3.15 17.75 -0.34
N GLN A 33 -2.52 17.36 0.78
CA GLN A 33 -1.36 16.47 0.75
C GLN A 33 -1.73 15.05 0.31
N ASP A 34 -2.88 14.52 0.77
CA ASP A 34 -3.35 13.19 0.38
C ASP A 34 -3.75 13.13 -1.09
N VAL A 35 -4.46 14.16 -1.56
CA VAL A 35 -4.85 14.29 -2.97
C VAL A 35 -3.61 14.38 -3.86
N PHE A 36 -2.63 15.19 -3.46
CA PHE A 36 -1.36 15.30 -4.19
C PHE A 36 -0.62 13.97 -4.25
N GLN A 37 -0.48 13.26 -3.13
CA GLN A 37 0.17 11.94 -3.12
C GLN A 37 -0.57 10.92 -3.99
N MET A 38 -1.89 10.93 -3.98
CA MET A 38 -2.71 10.08 -4.84
C MET A 38 -2.49 10.43 -6.32
N ALA A 39 -2.48 11.71 -6.68
CA ALA A 39 -2.22 12.18 -8.03
C ALA A 39 -0.79 11.85 -8.50
N MET A 40 0.21 12.01 -7.63
CA MET A 40 1.60 11.63 -7.89
C MET A 40 1.75 10.15 -8.21
N ARG A 41 1.09 9.27 -7.43
CA ARG A 41 1.10 7.82 -7.68
C ARG A 41 0.35 7.44 -8.95
N PHE A 42 -0.61 8.25 -9.37
CA PHE A 42 -1.42 7.99 -10.56
C PHE A 42 -0.79 8.52 -11.86
N LEU A 43 -0.16 9.71 -11.82
CA LEU A 43 0.36 10.44 -12.98
C LEU A 43 1.88 10.46 -13.10
N TRP A 44 2.60 10.09 -12.04
CA TRP A 44 4.07 10.03 -11.93
C TRP A 44 4.79 11.39 -11.99
N HIS A 45 4.39 12.30 -12.89
CA HIS A 45 5.05 13.59 -13.07
C HIS A 45 4.52 14.66 -12.11
N PRO A 46 5.39 15.41 -11.38
CA PRO A 46 4.96 16.42 -10.41
C PRO A 46 4.02 17.47 -10.96
N GLN A 47 4.36 18.08 -12.11
CA GLN A 47 3.53 19.14 -12.68
C GLN A 47 2.13 18.65 -13.05
N ASP A 48 2.02 17.44 -13.62
CA ASP A 48 0.71 16.86 -13.95
C ASP A 48 -0.09 16.53 -12.68
N ALA A 49 0.59 16.10 -11.60
CA ALA A 49 -0.03 15.84 -10.31
C ALA A 49 -0.45 17.12 -9.59
N GLU A 50 0.33 18.20 -9.64
CA GLU A 50 0.00 19.53 -9.12
C GLU A 50 -1.24 20.08 -9.84
N ASP A 51 -1.26 20.04 -11.18
CA ASP A 51 -2.39 20.47 -12.00
C ASP A 51 -3.67 19.67 -11.64
N ALA A 52 -3.56 18.35 -11.58
CA ALA A 52 -4.69 17.49 -11.21
C ALA A 52 -5.15 17.76 -9.77
N THR A 53 -4.22 18.01 -8.84
CA THR A 53 -4.54 18.33 -7.44
C THR A 53 -5.31 19.63 -7.36
N GLN A 54 -4.87 20.68 -8.06
CA GLN A 54 -5.59 21.96 -8.12
C GLN A 54 -7.01 21.76 -8.66
N GLU A 55 -7.18 21.02 -9.76
CA GLU A 55 -8.51 20.71 -10.31
C GLU A 55 -9.39 19.96 -9.30
N ILE A 56 -8.84 18.97 -8.60
CA ILE A 56 -9.55 18.19 -7.58
C ILE A 56 -9.96 19.09 -6.40
N LEU A 57 -9.06 19.93 -5.89
CA LEU A 57 -9.35 20.85 -4.80
C LEU A 57 -10.44 21.86 -5.18
N ILE A 58 -10.40 22.40 -6.40
CA ILE A 58 -11.46 23.27 -6.93
C ILE A 58 -12.80 22.50 -6.95
N LYS A 59 -12.82 21.26 -7.41
CA LYS A 59 -14.03 20.42 -7.41
C LYS A 59 -14.54 20.13 -5.99
N ILE A 60 -13.65 19.90 -5.03
CA ILE A 60 -13.99 19.71 -3.62
C ILE A 60 -14.67 20.98 -3.09
N ILE A 61 -14.04 22.15 -3.24
CA ILE A 61 -14.58 23.42 -2.75
C ILE A 61 -15.93 23.73 -3.40
N THR A 62 -16.03 23.61 -4.72
CA THR A 62 -17.26 23.95 -5.48
C THR A 62 -18.42 22.98 -5.25
N ASN A 63 -18.14 21.74 -4.85
CA ASN A 63 -19.15 20.73 -4.55
C ASN A 63 -19.33 20.48 -3.05
N LEU A 64 -18.67 21.25 -2.17
CA LEU A 64 -18.68 21.00 -0.72
C LEU A 64 -20.10 21.01 -0.15
N SER A 65 -20.95 21.92 -0.61
CA SER A 65 -22.37 22.01 -0.22
C SER A 65 -23.23 20.81 -0.66
N ARG A 66 -22.70 19.93 -1.52
CA ARG A 66 -23.36 18.70 -1.96
C ARG A 66 -22.96 17.49 -1.13
N PHE A 67 -21.99 17.62 -0.22
CA PHE A 67 -21.66 16.57 0.72
C PHE A 67 -22.80 16.42 1.74
N ARG A 68 -23.32 15.20 1.88
CA ARG A 68 -24.51 14.89 2.70
C ARG A 68 -24.21 14.13 3.99
N GLY A 69 -22.94 13.86 4.30
CA GLY A 69 -22.56 13.02 5.45
C GLY A 69 -22.92 11.54 5.31
N GLU A 70 -23.31 11.07 4.11
CA GLU A 70 -23.65 9.65 3.85
C GLU A 70 -22.42 8.74 3.82
N SER A 71 -21.21 9.32 3.77
CA SER A 71 -19.92 8.63 3.88
C SER A 71 -18.97 9.50 4.70
N ARG A 72 -17.84 8.95 5.14
CA ARG A 72 -16.74 9.77 5.67
C ARG A 72 -16.34 10.84 4.65
N PHE A 73 -15.95 12.01 5.14
CA PHE A 73 -15.51 13.12 4.28
C PHE A 73 -14.34 12.72 3.38
N GLN A 74 -13.35 12.00 3.91
CA GLN A 74 -12.21 11.48 3.14
C GLN A 74 -12.66 10.56 1.99
N THR A 75 -13.63 9.66 2.21
CA THR A 75 -14.19 8.80 1.15
C THR A 75 -14.83 9.64 0.03
N TRP A 76 -15.55 10.71 0.39
CA TRP A 76 -16.13 11.62 -0.61
C TRP A 76 -15.05 12.38 -1.41
N VAL A 77 -13.99 12.83 -0.74
CA VAL A 77 -12.82 13.47 -1.37
C VAL A 77 -12.13 12.52 -2.34
N TYR A 78 -11.81 11.29 -1.91
CA TYR A 78 -11.15 10.30 -2.76
C TYR A 78 -12.00 9.87 -3.95
N ARG A 79 -13.33 9.92 -3.84
CA ARG A 79 -14.24 9.72 -4.97
C ARG A 79 -14.12 10.83 -6.01
N ILE A 80 -14.05 12.09 -5.59
CA ILE A 80 -13.82 13.22 -6.50
C ILE A 80 -12.43 13.11 -7.15
N ALA A 81 -11.41 12.77 -6.35
CA ALA A 81 -10.05 12.59 -6.83
C ALA A 81 -9.96 11.47 -7.88
N SER A 82 -10.48 10.28 -7.56
CA SER A 82 -10.51 9.11 -8.46
C SER A 82 -11.20 9.43 -9.77
N ASN A 83 -12.38 10.04 -9.72
CA ASN A 83 -13.14 10.41 -10.92
C ASN A 83 -12.37 11.41 -11.78
N THR A 84 -11.72 12.41 -11.16
CA THR A 84 -10.93 13.39 -11.88
C THR A 84 -9.72 12.75 -12.55
N LEU A 85 -8.94 11.96 -11.80
CA LEU A 85 -7.76 11.24 -12.31
C LEU A 85 -8.12 10.28 -13.46
N MET A 86 -9.26 9.60 -13.39
CA MET A 86 -9.75 8.76 -14.49
C MET A 86 -9.98 9.53 -15.79
N THR A 87 -10.30 10.83 -15.71
CA THR A 87 -10.61 11.70 -16.86
C THR A 87 -9.46 12.55 -17.35
N VAL A 88 -8.36 12.68 -16.59
CA VAL A 88 -7.17 13.43 -17.00
C VAL A 88 -6.66 12.87 -18.34
N LYS A 89 -6.29 13.74 -19.28
CA LYS A 89 -5.76 13.31 -20.58
C LYS A 89 -4.46 12.53 -20.37
N ALA A 90 -4.35 11.34 -20.96
CA ALA A 90 -3.11 10.57 -20.92
C ALA A 90 -1.95 11.40 -21.50
N LYS A 91 -0.86 11.50 -20.74
CA LYS A 91 0.34 12.27 -21.08
C LYS A 91 1.47 11.34 -21.50
N LYS A 92 2.61 11.93 -21.88
CA LYS A 92 3.79 11.21 -22.36
C LYS A 92 4.19 10.04 -21.44
N ALA A 93 4.25 10.24 -20.12
CA ALA A 93 4.63 9.18 -19.18
C ALA A 93 3.69 7.97 -19.22
N GLU A 94 2.37 8.18 -19.26
CA GLU A 94 1.39 7.09 -19.38
C GLU A 94 1.37 6.46 -20.77
N LEU A 95 1.55 7.26 -21.83
CA LEU A 95 1.61 6.76 -23.21
C LEU A 95 2.90 5.98 -23.50
N GLN A 96 3.98 6.34 -22.82
CA GLN A 96 5.26 5.62 -22.82
C GLN A 96 5.33 4.53 -21.77
N ALA A 97 4.38 4.48 -20.82
CA ALA A 97 4.28 3.40 -19.87
C ALA A 97 3.90 2.14 -20.63
N LEU A 98 4.95 1.42 -21.00
CA LEU A 98 4.92 0.14 -21.64
C LEU A 98 4.20 -0.86 -20.71
N SER A 99 3.64 -1.91 -21.30
CA SER A 99 3.14 -3.06 -20.54
C SER A 99 4.20 -3.56 -19.57
N PHE A 100 3.80 -4.34 -18.56
CA PHE A 100 4.75 -4.98 -17.65
C PHE A 100 5.88 -5.74 -18.38
N ASP A 101 5.58 -6.34 -19.53
CA ASP A 101 6.57 -7.04 -20.35
C ASP A 101 7.63 -6.08 -20.90
N ALA A 102 7.21 -4.99 -21.53
CA ALA A 102 8.14 -4.06 -22.14
C ALA A 102 8.87 -3.18 -21.10
N PHE A 103 8.26 -2.92 -19.93
CA PHE A 103 8.99 -2.41 -18.76
C PHE A 103 10.04 -3.42 -18.27
N SER A 104 9.69 -4.71 -18.20
CA SER A 104 10.63 -5.76 -17.83
C SER A 104 11.80 -5.89 -18.81
N GLU A 105 11.57 -5.70 -20.11
CA GLU A 105 12.62 -5.70 -21.12
C GLU A 105 13.53 -4.49 -21.00
N ASP A 106 12.97 -3.31 -20.71
CA ASP A 106 13.75 -2.10 -20.47
C ASP A 106 14.67 -2.26 -19.26
N LEU A 107 14.15 -2.80 -18.15
CA LEU A 107 14.95 -3.17 -16.98
C LEU A 107 16.09 -4.14 -17.33
N ALA A 108 15.85 -5.11 -18.22
CA ALA A 108 16.87 -6.07 -18.64
C ALA A 108 17.95 -5.40 -19.51
N ARG A 109 17.55 -4.45 -20.36
CA ARG A 109 18.46 -3.67 -21.21
C ARG A 109 19.40 -2.80 -20.36
N ASP A 110 18.90 -2.15 -19.32
CA ASP A 110 19.70 -1.35 -18.38
C ASP A 110 20.86 -2.16 -17.78
N LEU A 111 20.61 -3.43 -17.48
CA LEU A 111 21.58 -4.33 -16.84
C LEU A 111 22.59 -4.94 -17.84
N SER A 112 22.36 -4.80 -19.14
CA SER A 112 23.25 -5.30 -20.19
C SER A 112 24.38 -4.33 -20.56
N VAL A 113 24.32 -3.09 -20.07
CA VAL A 113 25.38 -2.10 -20.24
C VAL A 113 26.49 -2.43 -19.24
N SER A 114 27.71 -2.70 -19.73
CA SER A 114 28.84 -3.05 -18.86
C SER A 114 29.13 -1.92 -17.86
N PRO A 115 29.32 -2.21 -16.56
CA PRO A 115 29.75 -1.22 -15.57
C PRO A 115 31.06 -0.51 -15.94
N GLU A 116 31.87 -1.13 -16.82
CA GLU A 116 33.16 -0.62 -17.29
C GLU A 116 33.03 0.41 -18.41
N ALA A 117 31.84 0.52 -19.03
CA ALA A 117 31.58 1.44 -20.15
C ALA A 117 31.06 2.82 -19.71
N ILE A 118 30.76 2.98 -18.41
CA ILE A 118 30.21 4.20 -17.85
C ILE A 118 31.15 4.71 -16.77
N ASP A 119 31.60 5.96 -16.89
CA ASP A 119 32.35 6.61 -15.81
C ASP A 119 31.54 6.50 -14.51
N PRO A 120 32.11 5.93 -13.43
CA PRO A 120 31.37 5.76 -12.19
C PRO A 120 31.07 7.15 -11.62
N LEU A 121 29.80 7.56 -11.70
CA LEU A 121 29.30 8.67 -10.89
C LEU A 121 29.67 8.37 -9.43
N PRO A 122 30.12 9.38 -8.66
CA PRO A 122 30.29 9.22 -7.22
C PRO A 122 29.02 8.62 -6.62
N PHE A 123 29.17 7.65 -5.72
CA PHE A 123 28.02 7.06 -5.05
C PHE A 123 27.21 8.15 -4.34
N ASP A 124 26.07 8.50 -4.92
CA ASP A 124 25.09 9.42 -4.34
C ASP A 124 23.85 8.61 -3.98
N ALA A 125 23.62 8.46 -2.68
CA ALA A 125 22.45 7.77 -2.15
C ALA A 125 21.15 8.41 -2.67
N ARG A 126 21.12 9.73 -2.90
CA ARG A 126 19.93 10.43 -3.39
C ARG A 126 19.59 10.03 -4.82
N LEU A 127 20.59 9.82 -5.69
CA LEU A 127 20.36 9.32 -7.05
C LEU A 127 19.84 7.88 -7.04
N GLN A 128 20.36 7.04 -6.15
CA GLN A 128 19.84 5.69 -5.98
C GLN A 128 18.37 5.71 -5.54
N ASP A 129 18.01 6.61 -4.63
CA ASP A 129 16.64 6.76 -4.15
C ASP A 129 15.71 7.37 -5.20
N GLU A 130 16.21 8.31 -6.00
CA GLU A 130 15.49 8.85 -7.15
C GLU A 130 15.09 7.72 -8.13
N VAL A 131 16.06 6.87 -8.50
CA VAL A 131 15.81 5.70 -9.35
C VAL A 131 14.84 4.73 -8.69
N ARG A 132 15.00 4.47 -7.38
CA ARG A 132 14.14 3.55 -6.64
C ARG A 132 12.69 4.05 -6.62
N ILE A 133 12.47 5.29 -6.20
CA ILE A 133 11.13 5.88 -6.10
C ILE A 133 10.52 6.00 -7.50
N GLY A 134 11.26 6.55 -8.46
CA GLY A 134 10.84 6.68 -9.85
C GLY A 134 10.45 5.34 -10.49
N CYS A 135 11.22 4.28 -10.24
CA CYS A 135 10.91 2.92 -10.69
C CYS A 135 9.63 2.36 -10.04
N THR A 136 9.44 2.58 -8.74
CA THR A 136 8.23 2.10 -8.04
C THR A 136 6.96 2.81 -8.51
N LEU A 137 7.04 4.11 -8.77
CA LEU A 137 5.94 4.87 -9.36
C LEU A 137 5.69 4.49 -10.82
N ALA A 138 6.75 4.24 -11.61
CA ALA A 138 6.63 3.84 -13.01
C ALA A 138 5.91 2.48 -13.17
N MET A 139 6.13 1.53 -12.25
CA MET A 139 5.41 0.25 -12.25
C MET A 139 3.89 0.43 -12.10
N LEU A 140 3.43 1.47 -11.38
CA LEU A 140 2.00 1.78 -11.29
C LEU A 140 1.44 2.21 -12.66
N LEU A 141 2.24 2.86 -13.49
CA LEU A 141 1.82 3.27 -14.83
C LEU A 141 1.62 2.08 -15.78
N CYS A 142 2.30 0.96 -15.55
CA CYS A 142 2.11 -0.28 -16.31
C CYS A 142 0.71 -0.92 -16.08
N LEU A 143 0.02 -0.56 -15.00
CA LEU A 143 -1.38 -0.93 -14.79
C LEU A 143 -2.29 -0.01 -15.61
N ASP A 144 -3.37 -0.55 -16.16
CA ASP A 144 -4.46 0.31 -16.63
C ASP A 144 -5.07 1.10 -15.46
N ARG A 145 -5.67 2.25 -15.79
CA ARG A 145 -6.12 3.24 -14.80
C ARG A 145 -7.02 2.67 -13.71
N LYS A 146 -7.88 1.69 -14.02
CA LYS A 146 -8.80 1.08 -13.04
C LYS A 146 -8.03 0.26 -12.01
N HIS A 147 -7.14 -0.60 -12.48
CA HIS A 147 -6.30 -1.43 -11.62
C HIS A 147 -5.30 -0.57 -10.84
N ARG A 148 -4.78 0.50 -11.44
CA ARG A 148 -3.91 1.49 -10.79
C ARG A 148 -4.59 2.14 -9.59
N LEU A 149 -5.81 2.66 -9.77
CA LEU A 149 -6.57 3.26 -8.66
C LEU A 149 -6.91 2.24 -7.58
N ALA A 150 -7.33 1.03 -7.97
CA ALA A 150 -7.63 -0.02 -6.99
C ALA A 150 -6.40 -0.32 -6.11
N TYR A 151 -5.21 -0.42 -6.72
CA TYR A 151 -3.95 -0.64 -6.02
C TYR A 151 -3.55 0.53 -5.12
N ILE A 152 -3.65 1.78 -5.62
CA ILE A 152 -3.32 2.97 -4.83
C ILE A 152 -4.21 3.06 -3.58
N LEU A 153 -5.53 2.92 -3.74
CA LEU A 153 -6.47 3.03 -2.63
C LEU A 153 -6.31 1.86 -1.63
N GLY A 154 -6.13 0.63 -2.11
CA GLY A 154 -6.11 -0.56 -1.26
C GLY A 154 -4.75 -0.86 -0.62
N GLU A 155 -3.67 -0.89 -1.40
CA GLU A 155 -2.36 -1.30 -0.89
C GLU A 155 -1.52 -0.14 -0.36
N ILE A 156 -1.67 1.06 -0.92
CA ILE A 156 -0.80 2.20 -0.57
C ILE A 156 -1.46 3.12 0.44
N MET A 157 -2.75 3.40 0.26
CA MET A 157 -3.53 4.23 1.18
C MET A 157 -4.26 3.41 2.25
N GLU A 158 -4.20 2.08 2.15
CA GLU A 158 -4.72 1.13 3.15
C GLU A 158 -6.22 1.29 3.46
N LEU A 159 -7.01 1.75 2.50
CA LEU A 159 -8.46 1.81 2.66
C LEU A 159 -9.05 0.41 2.80
N GLU A 160 -10.08 0.30 3.62
CA GLU A 160 -10.85 -0.93 3.68
C GLU A 160 -11.54 -1.21 2.34
N HIS A 161 -11.74 -2.50 2.02
CA HIS A 161 -12.35 -2.90 0.75
C HIS A 161 -13.74 -2.27 0.51
N GLU A 162 -14.48 -2.01 1.58
CA GLU A 162 -15.77 -1.33 1.54
C GLU A 162 -15.60 0.12 1.10
N GLU A 163 -14.82 0.90 1.84
CA GLU A 163 -14.53 2.30 1.55
C GLU A 163 -13.94 2.47 0.14
N ALA A 164 -12.96 1.65 -0.24
CA ALA A 164 -12.35 1.72 -1.56
C ALA A 164 -13.32 1.37 -2.70
N SER A 165 -14.25 0.43 -2.47
CA SER A 165 -15.29 0.11 -3.46
C SER A 165 -16.30 1.23 -3.64
N ASP A 166 -16.64 1.93 -2.55
CA ASP A 166 -17.53 3.09 -2.56
C ASP A 166 -16.87 4.30 -3.24
N VAL A 167 -15.58 4.54 -2.96
CA VAL A 167 -14.76 5.56 -3.65
C VAL A 167 -14.83 5.37 -5.16
N LEU A 168 -14.64 4.12 -5.62
CA LEU A 168 -14.61 3.78 -7.05
C LEU A 168 -16.01 3.55 -7.65
N SER A 169 -17.07 3.59 -6.84
CA SER A 169 -18.46 3.34 -7.26
C SER A 169 -18.63 2.00 -8.01
N ILE A 170 -18.01 0.95 -7.50
CA ILE A 170 -18.08 -0.42 -8.03
C ILE A 170 -18.46 -1.40 -6.92
N SER A 171 -18.90 -2.62 -7.28
CA SER A 171 -19.20 -3.63 -6.27
C SER A 171 -17.94 -4.09 -5.52
N LYS A 172 -18.08 -4.45 -4.23
CA LYS A 172 -17.01 -5.04 -3.42
C LYS A 172 -16.32 -6.23 -4.12
N VAL A 173 -17.08 -7.04 -4.85
CA VAL A 173 -16.56 -8.17 -5.64
C VAL A 173 -15.72 -7.71 -6.82
N ALA A 174 -16.17 -6.69 -7.56
CA ALA A 174 -15.41 -6.12 -8.67
C ALA A 174 -14.11 -5.48 -8.18
N TYR A 175 -14.16 -4.72 -7.08
CA TYR A 175 -13.00 -4.12 -6.45
C TYR A 175 -11.96 -5.17 -6.05
N ARG A 176 -12.35 -6.22 -5.33
CA ARG A 176 -11.45 -7.32 -4.93
C ARG A 176 -10.78 -7.99 -6.13
N LYS A 177 -11.50 -8.17 -7.24
CA LYS A 177 -10.93 -8.74 -8.47
C LYS A 177 -9.92 -7.79 -9.12
N GLN A 178 -10.22 -6.48 -9.18
CA GLN A 178 -9.27 -5.48 -9.71
C GLN A 178 -8.02 -5.41 -8.85
N LEU A 179 -8.16 -5.28 -7.53
CA LEU A 179 -7.05 -5.22 -6.59
C LEU A 179 -6.18 -6.47 -6.68
N SER A 180 -6.79 -7.67 -6.70
CA SER A 180 -6.05 -8.93 -6.84
C SER A 180 -5.24 -8.99 -8.13
N ARG A 181 -5.80 -8.55 -9.26
CA ARG A 181 -5.10 -8.53 -10.55
C ARG A 181 -3.94 -7.54 -10.53
N ALA A 182 -4.16 -6.34 -9.99
CA ALA A 182 -3.12 -5.33 -9.87
C ALA A 182 -1.96 -5.82 -9.01
N ARG A 183 -2.28 -6.43 -7.84
CA ARG A 183 -1.31 -7.02 -6.92
C ARG A 183 -0.48 -8.10 -7.60
N SER A 184 -1.13 -9.05 -8.27
CA SER A 184 -0.42 -10.14 -8.97
C SER A 184 0.50 -9.60 -10.07
N ALA A 185 0.08 -8.61 -10.85
CA ALA A 185 0.90 -8.03 -11.91
C ALA A 185 2.17 -7.37 -11.37
N ILE A 186 2.04 -6.52 -10.34
CA ILE A 186 3.19 -5.85 -9.70
C ILE A 186 4.09 -6.89 -9.02
N GLN A 187 3.50 -7.83 -8.27
CA GLN A 187 4.26 -8.87 -7.58
C GLN A 187 5.08 -9.71 -8.55
N ASN A 188 4.51 -10.15 -9.67
CA ASN A 188 5.21 -10.95 -10.68
C ASN A 188 6.44 -10.23 -11.23
N LEU A 189 6.34 -8.94 -11.54
CA LEU A 189 7.47 -8.14 -12.01
C LEU A 189 8.54 -8.01 -10.90
N MET A 190 8.10 -7.70 -9.68
CA MET A 190 8.99 -7.52 -8.54
C MET A 190 9.76 -8.79 -8.19
N THR A 191 9.09 -9.94 -8.15
CA THR A 191 9.73 -11.24 -7.82
C THR A 191 10.62 -11.75 -8.94
N SER A 192 10.37 -11.39 -10.21
CA SER A 192 11.17 -11.86 -11.34
C SER A 192 12.36 -10.97 -11.69
N ARG A 193 12.30 -9.67 -11.38
CA ARG A 193 13.33 -8.70 -11.80
C ARG A 193 13.95 -7.91 -10.66
N CYS A 194 13.21 -7.57 -9.60
CA CYS A 194 13.69 -6.62 -8.60
C CYS A 194 14.56 -7.30 -7.53
N GLY A 195 15.80 -6.82 -7.38
CA GLY A 195 16.73 -7.30 -6.35
C GLY A 195 16.40 -6.87 -4.93
N LEU A 196 15.54 -5.86 -4.75
CA LEU A 196 15.07 -5.44 -3.44
C LEU A 196 14.12 -6.47 -2.81
N VAL A 197 13.33 -7.14 -3.65
CA VAL A 197 12.34 -8.15 -3.23
C VAL A 197 12.95 -9.55 -3.22
N GLU A 198 13.64 -9.94 -4.30
CA GLU A 198 14.30 -11.24 -4.40
C GLU A 198 15.79 -11.04 -4.66
N PRO A 199 16.67 -11.32 -3.66
CA PRO A 199 18.11 -11.05 -3.76
C PRO A 199 18.81 -11.71 -4.95
N ARG A 200 18.26 -12.82 -5.48
CA ARG A 200 18.82 -13.54 -6.62
C ARG A 200 18.66 -12.79 -7.95
N ASN A 201 17.73 -11.83 -8.03
CA ASN A 201 17.50 -11.09 -9.25
C ASN A 201 18.66 -10.13 -9.56
N PRO A 202 18.91 -9.78 -10.83
CA PRO A 202 20.07 -8.97 -11.20
C PRO A 202 19.88 -7.45 -10.97
N CYS A 203 18.64 -6.96 -10.91
CA CYS A 203 18.38 -5.52 -10.78
C CYS A 203 18.84 -4.98 -9.43
N ARG A 204 19.60 -3.88 -9.44
CA ARG A 204 19.94 -3.09 -8.25
C ARG A 204 19.81 -1.61 -8.59
N CYS A 205 19.18 -0.83 -7.71
CA CYS A 205 18.93 0.60 -7.96
C CYS A 205 20.23 1.39 -8.19
N ASN A 206 21.29 1.10 -7.42
CA ASN A 206 22.60 1.72 -7.60
C ASN A 206 23.21 1.42 -8.98
N HIS A 207 23.05 0.21 -9.51
CA HIS A 207 23.55 -0.15 -10.84
C HIS A 207 22.74 0.49 -11.98
N ARG A 208 21.56 1.03 -11.68
CA ARG A 208 20.68 1.69 -12.65
C ARG A 208 20.86 3.20 -12.70
N VAL A 209 21.55 3.81 -11.75
CA VAL A 209 21.74 5.27 -11.69
C VAL A 209 22.33 5.80 -12.99
N SER A 210 23.48 5.28 -13.43
CA SER A 210 24.14 5.78 -14.62
C SER A 210 23.28 5.65 -15.87
N CYS A 211 22.64 4.49 -16.07
CA CYS A 211 21.76 4.27 -17.21
C CYS A 211 20.50 5.17 -17.16
N ALA A 212 19.95 5.41 -15.96
CA ALA A 212 18.80 6.29 -15.79
C ALA A 212 19.15 7.75 -16.09
N VAL A 213 20.37 8.20 -15.73
CA VAL A 213 20.87 9.53 -16.05
C VAL A 213 21.12 9.70 -17.55
N GLU A 214 21.84 8.75 -18.18
CA GLU A 214 22.12 8.79 -19.62
C GLU A 214 20.86 8.81 -20.49
N ARG A 215 19.81 8.10 -20.06
CA ARG A 215 18.52 8.06 -20.75
C ARG A 215 17.60 9.23 -20.41
N GLY A 216 18.02 10.12 -19.50
CA GLY A 216 17.23 11.28 -19.06
C GLY A 216 16.00 10.90 -18.23
N HIS A 217 16.00 9.72 -17.60
CA HIS A 217 14.99 9.34 -16.61
C HIS A 217 15.25 9.98 -15.24
N VAL A 218 16.52 10.33 -14.97
CA VAL A 218 16.96 11.03 -13.76
C VAL A 218 17.82 12.21 -14.17
N ASP A 219 17.52 13.39 -13.61
CA ASP A 219 18.35 14.58 -13.73
C ASP A 219 19.17 14.74 -12.43
N PRO A 220 20.51 14.58 -12.46
CA PRO A 220 21.33 14.70 -11.26
C PRO A 220 21.30 16.08 -10.59
N GLU A 221 21.02 17.14 -11.35
CA GLU A 221 20.96 18.50 -10.83
C GLU A 221 19.59 18.82 -10.24
N ASN A 222 18.56 18.10 -10.67
CA ASN A 222 17.17 18.34 -10.29
C ASN A 222 16.41 17.03 -9.99
N LEU A 223 16.61 16.50 -8.77
CA LEU A 223 15.91 15.31 -8.30
C LEU A 223 14.42 15.59 -8.07
N ILE A 224 13.56 14.79 -8.67
CA ILE A 224 12.11 14.95 -8.60
C ILE A 224 11.56 14.36 -7.30
N PHE A 225 12.08 13.20 -6.88
CA PHE A 225 11.54 12.41 -5.78
C PHE A 225 12.41 12.44 -4.52
N ALA A 226 13.74 12.42 -4.68
CA ALA A 226 14.72 12.37 -3.60
C ALA A 226 15.22 13.77 -3.16
N SER A 227 14.41 14.81 -3.39
CA SER A 227 14.71 16.20 -3.00
C SER A 227 14.45 16.48 -1.51
N ALA A 228 13.51 15.77 -0.87
CA ALA A 228 13.19 15.90 0.55
C ALA A 228 13.91 14.83 1.39
N GLY A 229 14.97 15.21 2.10
CA GLY A 229 15.89 14.30 2.80
C GLY A 229 15.33 13.50 3.99
N GLU A 230 14.10 13.75 4.45
CA GLU A 230 13.58 13.16 5.70
C GLU A 230 12.98 11.74 5.54
N GLN A 231 12.31 11.43 4.42
CA GLN A 231 11.74 10.07 4.21
C GLN A 231 12.76 9.05 3.68
N THR A 232 13.89 9.53 3.17
CA THR A 232 14.93 8.71 2.56
C THR A 232 15.70 7.88 3.60
N ALA A 233 15.81 8.40 4.83
CA ALA A 233 16.55 7.75 5.92
C ALA A 233 15.89 6.49 6.49
N THR A 234 14.56 6.33 6.36
CA THR A 234 13.82 5.23 6.98
C THR A 234 13.75 3.96 6.12
N PHE A 235 14.05 4.06 4.82
CA PHE A 235 13.86 2.93 3.91
C PHE A 235 14.71 1.69 4.25
N PRO A 236 16.01 1.80 4.56
CA PRO A 236 16.81 0.63 4.97
C PRO A 236 16.23 -0.07 6.21
N GLU A 237 15.74 0.69 7.18
CA GLU A 237 15.12 0.18 8.42
C GLU A 237 13.81 -0.55 8.14
N VAL A 238 12.98 0.01 7.24
CA VAL A 238 11.74 -0.63 6.78
C VAL A 238 12.04 -1.95 6.06
N LEU A 239 13.06 -1.99 5.20
CA LEU A 239 13.43 -3.19 4.46
C LEU A 239 13.92 -4.31 5.40
N GLU A 240 14.74 -3.97 6.40
CA GLU A 240 15.16 -4.94 7.43
C GLU A 240 13.97 -5.44 8.26
N THR A 241 13.04 -4.56 8.62
CA THR A 241 11.80 -4.96 9.30
C THR A 241 10.98 -5.95 8.48
N ILE A 242 10.82 -5.70 7.18
CA ILE A 242 10.11 -6.62 6.25
C ILE A 242 10.82 -7.97 6.19
N ARG A 243 12.15 -7.99 6.02
CA ARG A 243 12.94 -9.23 5.99
C ARG A 243 12.82 -10.03 7.28
N ALA A 244 12.83 -9.36 8.43
CA ALA A 244 12.64 -9.98 9.73
C ALA A 244 11.24 -10.58 9.88
N LEU A 245 10.20 -9.89 9.40
CA LEU A 245 8.82 -10.41 9.39
C LEU A 245 8.68 -11.64 8.48
N ASP A 246 9.27 -11.64 7.29
CA ASP A 246 9.26 -12.78 6.37
C ASP A 246 10.02 -13.99 6.91
N ALA A 247 11.15 -13.76 7.60
CA ALA A 247 11.87 -14.82 8.30
C ALA A 247 11.02 -15.42 9.43
N SER A 248 10.37 -14.56 10.21
CA SER A 248 9.48 -14.96 11.31
C SER A 248 8.25 -15.74 10.82
N ARG A 249 7.62 -15.29 9.73
CA ARG A 249 6.49 -15.99 9.10
C ARG A 249 6.90 -17.34 8.53
N ARG A 250 8.07 -17.44 7.89
CA ARG A 250 8.60 -18.72 7.40
C ARG A 250 8.85 -19.70 8.54
N ALA A 251 9.41 -19.22 9.65
CA ALA A 251 9.58 -20.04 10.85
C ALA A 251 8.22 -20.49 11.43
N ALA A 252 7.26 -19.58 11.56
CA ALA A 252 5.92 -19.91 12.04
C ALA A 252 5.19 -20.92 11.14
N ALA A 253 5.29 -20.79 9.81
CA ALA A 253 4.73 -21.73 8.86
C ALA A 253 5.33 -23.15 9.01
N LEU A 254 6.64 -23.26 9.29
CA LEU A 254 7.28 -24.54 9.61
C LEU A 254 6.71 -25.13 10.91
N TYR A 255 6.57 -24.34 11.97
CA TYR A 255 5.96 -24.81 13.22
C TYR A 255 4.48 -25.18 13.06
N GLN A 256 3.73 -24.48 12.21
CA GLN A 256 2.34 -24.80 11.90
C GLN A 256 2.19 -26.00 10.97
N SER A 257 3.26 -26.42 10.29
CA SER A 257 3.27 -27.62 9.46
C SER A 257 3.48 -28.91 10.26
N HIS A 258 3.72 -28.81 11.57
CA HIS A 258 3.76 -30.00 12.43
C HIS A 258 2.38 -30.67 12.43
N PRO A 259 2.31 -32.01 12.23
CA PRO A 259 1.06 -32.74 12.39
C PRO A 259 0.54 -32.57 13.82
N ASP A 260 -0.78 -32.64 13.99
CA ASP A 260 -1.42 -32.59 15.31
C ASP A 260 -0.68 -33.52 16.27
N LEU A 261 -0.06 -32.93 17.28
CA LEU A 261 0.65 -33.68 18.31
C LEU A 261 -0.40 -34.26 19.24
N PHE A 262 -0.86 -35.47 18.92
CA PHE A 262 -1.78 -36.20 19.76
C PHE A 262 -1.06 -36.64 21.03
N ALA A 263 -1.67 -36.37 22.19
CA ALA A 263 -1.23 -36.96 23.44
C ALA A 263 -1.29 -38.50 23.31
N GLY A 264 -0.20 -39.20 23.61
CA GLY A 264 -0.15 -40.67 23.63
C GLY A 264 -1.04 -41.34 24.69
N VAL A 265 -1.77 -40.53 25.46
CA VAL A 265 -2.72 -40.94 26.48
C VAL A 265 -4.08 -40.38 26.11
N ASN A 266 -5.09 -41.25 26.09
CA ASN A 266 -6.48 -40.82 25.93
C ASN A 266 -6.92 -40.10 27.22
N PHE A 267 -6.69 -38.78 27.27
CA PHE A 267 -7.03 -37.93 28.41
C PHE A 267 -8.51 -38.07 28.81
N SER A 268 -9.42 -38.31 27.86
CA SER A 268 -10.83 -38.54 28.16
C SER A 268 -11.09 -39.85 28.92
N ALA A 269 -10.29 -40.90 28.66
CA ALA A 269 -10.37 -42.17 29.36
C ALA A 269 -9.75 -42.07 30.75
N TRP A 270 -8.61 -41.36 30.87
CA TRP A 270 -8.00 -41.06 32.16
C TRP A 270 -8.92 -40.21 33.05
N LEU A 271 -9.54 -39.16 32.50
CA LEU A 271 -10.52 -38.32 33.20
C LEU A 271 -11.75 -39.13 33.63
N ARG A 272 -12.32 -39.96 32.75
CA ARG A 272 -13.45 -40.84 33.11
C ARG A 272 -13.10 -41.79 34.24
N LYS A 273 -11.90 -42.38 34.23
CA LYS A 273 -11.43 -43.23 35.32
C LYS A 273 -11.34 -42.45 36.62
N LEU A 274 -10.77 -41.24 36.58
CA LEU A 274 -10.62 -40.38 37.75
C LEU A 274 -11.98 -39.98 38.34
N VAL A 275 -12.92 -39.54 37.50
CA VAL A 275 -14.31 -39.20 37.89
C VAL A 275 -15.04 -40.41 38.48
N SER A 276 -14.96 -41.57 37.83
CA SER A 276 -15.61 -42.80 38.35
C SER A 276 -15.00 -43.27 39.67
N THR A 277 -13.70 -43.04 39.87
CA THR A 277 -13.03 -43.37 41.14
C THR A 277 -13.49 -42.42 42.25
N THR A 278 -13.68 -41.13 41.96
CA THR A 278 -14.28 -40.19 42.91
C THR A 278 -15.75 -40.47 43.20
N GLU A 279 -16.55 -40.86 42.21
CA GLU A 279 -17.95 -41.28 42.43
C GLU A 279 -18.05 -42.54 43.28
N GLN A 280 -17.16 -43.53 43.06
CA GLN A 280 -17.07 -44.72 43.90
C GLN A 280 -16.63 -44.39 45.33
N MET A 281 -15.71 -43.43 45.51
CA MET A 281 -15.33 -42.95 46.84
C MET A 281 -16.48 -42.23 47.55
N VAL A 282 -17.27 -41.42 46.83
CA VAL A 282 -18.46 -40.75 47.38
C VAL A 282 -19.58 -41.75 47.68
N ALA A 283 -19.82 -42.73 46.81
CA ALA A 283 -20.81 -43.79 47.03
C ALA A 283 -20.41 -44.72 48.18
N ALA A 284 -19.12 -45.07 48.32
CA ALA A 284 -18.60 -45.83 49.46
C ALA A 284 -18.69 -45.05 50.79
N ASN A 285 -18.64 -43.71 50.75
CA ASN A 285 -18.87 -42.87 51.93
C ASN A 285 -20.36 -42.66 52.25
N ASN A 286 -21.26 -42.69 51.25
CA ASN A 286 -22.71 -42.61 51.45
C ASN A 286 -23.35 -43.95 51.86
N LEU A 287 -22.68 -45.08 51.66
CA LEU A 287 -23.10 -46.40 52.16
C LEU A 287 -22.70 -46.66 53.63
N ARG A 288 -22.35 -45.62 54.40
CA ARG A 288 -22.01 -45.70 55.83
C ARG A 288 -22.98 -44.98 56.77
N PHE A 289 -24.14 -44.53 56.27
CA PHE A 289 -25.13 -43.78 57.07
C PHE A 289 -26.52 -44.42 57.18
N ASP A 290 -26.69 -45.69 56.80
CA ASP A 290 -27.95 -46.43 57.00
C ASP A 290 -27.83 -47.63 57.97
N ASP A 291 -26.78 -47.69 58.78
CA ASP A 291 -26.68 -48.62 59.93
C ASP A 291 -25.86 -47.99 61.07
N VAL A 292 -26.49 -47.08 61.85
CA VAL A 292 -26.47 -46.91 63.34
C VAL A 292 -27.48 -45.83 63.72
#